data_AF-A0A1M3MV71-F1
#
_entry.id   AF-A0A1M3MV71-F1
#
_cell.length_a   1.000
_cell.length_b   1.000
_cell.length_c   1.000
_cell.angle_alpha   90.00
_cell.angle_beta   90.00
_cell.angle_gamma   90.00
#
_symmetry.space_group_name_H-M   'P 1'
#
loop_
_entity.id
_entity.type
_entity.pdbx_description
1 polymer ?
#
loop_
_entity_poly.entity_id
_entity_poly.type
_entity_poly.pdbx_seq_one_letter_code
_entity_poly.pdbx_strand_id
1 'polypeptide(L)'
;MPAARPSLRLLLRGLLAAAPIAAAVACADSTASEAGSTSDAGNGADSARDGSKGKTDGGDTDPKTTCEITRAYGEACGSDSDLNCGASGFDAWCEANDKAINSEAFRRAQALCLTESNCDGAKRRDCEYKHYNEETPTASQKALVAAYCETCAPSDVAGCTKRSTTYDPTKGIKSVDDIFIAAWELTDDIVDEIKTQCTGATDAGSDVATCAKTFANCAGDIYLARLPDCPK
;
A
#
# COMPACT_ATOMS: atom_id res chain seq x y z
N MET A 1 15.70 6.88 -36.72
CA MET A 1 15.74 5.40 -36.62
C MET A 1 15.33 5.02 -35.20
N PRO A 2 14.18 4.37 -34.97
CA PRO A 2 13.72 4.03 -33.62
C PRO A 2 13.93 2.53 -33.31
N ALA A 3 14.52 2.22 -32.16
CA ALA A 3 14.49 0.94 -31.42
C ALA A 3 15.38 1.13 -30.18
N ALA A 4 15.11 0.68 -28.95
CA ALA A 4 14.18 -0.32 -28.44
C ALA A 4 13.82 0.01 -26.98
N ARG A 5 12.60 -0.36 -26.55
CA ARG A 5 12.16 -0.40 -25.13
C ARG A 5 12.43 -1.80 -24.57
N PRO A 6 12.86 -1.97 -23.30
CA PRO A 6 12.86 -3.28 -22.67
C PRO A 6 11.49 -3.57 -22.03
N SER A 7 10.80 -4.51 -22.67
CA SER A 7 10.00 -5.62 -22.13
C SER A 7 9.71 -5.65 -20.62
N LEU A 8 8.48 -5.31 -20.24
CA LEU A 8 7.82 -5.94 -19.07
C LEU A 8 6.84 -6.99 -19.61
N ARG A 9 7.18 -8.27 -19.40
CA ARG A 9 6.35 -9.42 -19.77
C ARG A 9 5.18 -9.54 -18.79
N LEU A 10 4.06 -8.89 -19.08
CA LEU A 10 2.77 -9.29 -18.52
C LEU A 10 2.15 -10.33 -19.47
N LEU A 11 2.08 -11.58 -19.01
CA LEU A 11 1.44 -12.69 -19.72
C LEU A 11 -0.08 -12.44 -19.78
N LEU A 12 -0.52 -11.77 -20.84
CA LEU A 12 -1.92 -11.65 -21.23
C LEU A 12 -2.31 -12.88 -22.06
N ARG A 13 -3.20 -13.74 -21.54
CA ARG A 13 -4.02 -14.63 -22.35
C ARG A 13 -5.48 -14.32 -22.06
N GLY A 14 -6.18 -13.81 -23.09
CA GLY A 14 -7.64 -13.78 -23.15
C GLY A 14 -8.23 -15.21 -23.15
N LEU A 15 -9.54 -15.42 -23.14
CA LEU A 15 -10.62 -14.77 -23.86
C LEU A 15 -11.97 -15.25 -23.26
N LEU A 16 -13.04 -14.55 -23.63
CA LEU A 16 -14.46 -14.95 -23.73
C LEU A 16 -15.45 -14.50 -22.64
N ALA A 17 -16.54 -13.94 -23.17
CA ALA A 17 -17.60 -13.18 -22.56
C ALA A 17 -18.82 -14.02 -22.16
N ALA A 18 -19.59 -13.52 -21.18
CA ALA A 18 -21.06 -13.47 -21.23
C ALA A 18 -21.58 -12.56 -20.09
N ALA A 19 -22.52 -11.67 -20.41
CA ALA A 19 -23.35 -10.90 -19.47
C ALA A 19 -24.71 -11.63 -19.26
N PRO A 20 -25.70 -11.04 -18.54
CA PRO A 20 -25.79 -10.87 -17.10
C PRO A 20 -27.04 -11.59 -16.52
N ILE A 21 -27.13 -11.81 -15.21
CA ILE A 21 -28.42 -12.04 -14.53
C ILE A 21 -28.48 -11.24 -13.23
N ALA A 22 -29.49 -10.37 -13.17
CA ALA A 22 -29.88 -9.59 -12.02
C ALA A 22 -30.56 -10.44 -10.93
N ALA A 23 -30.33 -10.10 -9.67
CA ALA A 23 -31.31 -10.29 -8.61
C ALA A 23 -31.10 -9.22 -7.53
N ALA A 24 -32.07 -8.31 -7.43
CA ALA A 24 -32.25 -7.44 -6.29
C ALA A 24 -32.75 -8.27 -5.09
N VAL A 25 -32.18 -8.06 -3.90
CA VAL A 25 -32.87 -8.31 -2.63
C VAL A 25 -32.65 -7.10 -1.73
N ALA A 26 -33.77 -6.61 -1.22
CA ALA A 26 -33.91 -5.41 -0.43
C ALA A 26 -33.78 -5.69 1.09
N CYS A 27 -33.42 -4.62 1.82
CA CYS A 27 -33.79 -4.26 3.19
C CYS A 27 -33.45 -5.20 4.36
N ALA A 28 -32.73 -4.66 5.35
CA ALA A 28 -33.27 -4.51 6.70
C ALA A 28 -32.54 -3.41 7.49
N ASP A 29 -33.26 -2.33 7.71
CA ASP A 29 -33.07 -1.35 8.78
C ASP A 29 -33.08 -2.04 10.15
N SER A 30 -32.22 -1.58 11.06
CA SER A 30 -32.45 -1.68 12.50
C SER A 30 -31.76 -0.51 13.18
N THR A 31 -32.35 0.67 13.01
CA THR A 31 -32.20 1.79 13.92
C THR A 31 -33.05 1.52 15.16
N ALA A 32 -32.40 1.29 16.30
CA ALA A 32 -32.99 1.49 17.62
C ALA A 32 -32.10 2.48 18.37
N SER A 33 -32.61 3.70 18.50
CA SER A 33 -32.07 4.76 19.34
C SER A 33 -32.52 4.62 20.78
N GLU A 34 -31.83 5.41 21.61
CA GLU A 34 -32.20 5.97 22.92
C GLU A 34 -31.49 5.31 24.11
N ALA A 35 -30.49 6.01 24.66
CA ALA A 35 -30.60 7.04 25.71
C ALA A 35 -30.60 6.34 27.09
N GLY A 36 -29.80 6.72 28.07
CA GLY A 36 -28.96 7.87 28.33
C GLY A 36 -28.71 7.85 29.84
N SER A 37 -27.62 8.44 30.32
CA SER A 37 -27.62 9.29 31.51
C SER A 37 -26.21 9.71 31.87
N THR A 38 -26.11 11.02 31.97
CA THR A 38 -25.06 11.86 32.50
C THR A 38 -24.79 11.61 33.99
N SER A 39 -23.54 11.74 34.40
CA SER A 39 -23.18 12.48 35.62
C SER A 39 -21.67 12.70 35.72
N ASP A 40 -21.30 13.96 35.46
CA ASP A 40 -20.38 14.85 36.17
C ASP A 40 -19.12 14.36 36.94
N ALA A 41 -18.10 15.21 36.73
CA ALA A 41 -17.12 15.74 37.69
C ALA A 41 -15.83 14.94 37.94
N GLY A 42 -14.70 15.60 37.66
CA GLY A 42 -13.41 15.28 38.28
C GLY A 42 -12.20 15.84 37.55
N ASN A 43 -11.84 17.10 37.84
CA ASN A 43 -10.52 17.67 37.57
C ASN A 43 -9.38 16.77 38.08
N GLY A 44 -8.29 16.67 37.31
CA GLY A 44 -7.02 16.11 37.77
C GLY A 44 -5.96 16.17 36.68
N ALA A 45 -5.21 17.26 36.62
CA ALA A 45 -3.91 17.28 35.98
C ALA A 45 -2.96 16.33 36.74
N ASP A 46 -2.21 15.48 36.02
CA ASP A 46 -0.75 15.48 36.06
C ASP A 46 -0.15 14.21 35.40
N SER A 47 0.76 14.49 34.46
CA SER A 47 1.99 13.73 34.18
C SER A 47 1.89 12.26 33.75
N ALA A 48 1.60 12.02 32.47
CA ALA A 48 2.10 10.83 31.78
C ALA A 48 3.42 11.18 31.07
N ARG A 49 4.52 10.79 31.74
CA ARG A 49 5.87 10.76 31.19
C ARG A 49 5.96 9.78 30.01
N ASP A 50 6.61 10.28 28.97
CA ASP A 50 7.77 9.68 28.33
C ASP A 50 7.59 8.36 27.54
N GLY A 51 7.63 8.55 26.23
CA GLY A 51 7.92 7.53 25.22
C GLY A 51 8.54 8.17 23.99
N SER A 52 9.30 9.27 24.16
CA SER A 52 10.13 9.79 23.08
C SER A 52 11.33 8.88 22.94
N LYS A 53 11.25 7.93 22.01
CA LYS A 53 12.43 7.21 21.52
C LYS A 53 13.47 8.28 21.13
N GLY A 54 14.62 8.23 21.78
CA GLY A 54 15.64 9.25 21.72
C GLY A 54 16.01 9.64 20.30
N LYS A 55 15.85 10.92 19.99
CA LYS A 55 16.56 11.55 18.89
C LYS A 55 18.02 11.65 19.30
N THR A 56 18.89 10.98 18.58
CA THR A 56 20.33 11.26 18.61
C THR A 56 20.57 12.63 18.00
N ASP A 57 21.18 13.52 18.78
CA ASP A 57 21.72 14.80 18.31
C ASP A 57 22.77 14.55 17.23
N GLY A 58 22.54 15.10 16.04
CA GLY A 58 23.46 14.99 14.91
C GLY A 58 22.99 15.72 13.67
N GLY A 59 23.16 17.05 13.65
CA GLY A 59 23.05 17.91 12.47
C GLY A 59 21.63 18.12 11.96
N ASP A 60 21.12 19.36 12.07
CA ASP A 60 19.96 19.82 11.30
C ASP A 60 20.33 19.85 9.80
N THR A 61 20.34 18.69 9.17
CA THR A 61 19.95 18.60 7.77
C THR A 61 18.45 18.47 7.77
N ASP A 62 17.76 19.38 7.09
CA ASP A 62 16.34 19.25 6.79
C ASP A 62 16.05 17.80 6.34
N PRO A 63 14.98 17.17 6.84
CA PRO A 63 14.66 15.81 6.46
C PRO A 63 14.51 15.74 4.94
N LYS A 64 15.32 14.89 4.30
CA LYS A 64 15.28 14.71 2.85
C LYS A 64 13.90 14.22 2.43
N THR A 65 13.39 14.76 1.33
CA THR A 65 12.18 14.28 0.67
C THR A 65 12.40 12.90 0.04
N THR A 66 11.31 12.17 -0.21
CA THR A 66 11.33 10.88 -0.94
C THR A 66 12.12 10.99 -2.27
N CYS A 67 11.98 12.11 -2.97
CA CYS A 67 12.62 12.35 -4.26
C CYS A 67 14.13 12.55 -4.12
N GLU A 68 14.57 13.34 -3.13
CA GLU A 68 16.00 13.52 -2.86
C GLU A 68 16.66 12.20 -2.44
N ILE A 69 15.96 11.39 -1.65
CA ILE A 69 16.43 10.07 -1.21
C ILE A 69 16.55 9.13 -2.41
N THR A 70 15.51 9.06 -3.25
CA THR A 70 15.50 8.21 -4.43
C THR A 70 16.57 8.61 -5.44
N ARG A 71 16.78 9.92 -5.64
CA ARG A 71 17.84 10.43 -6.51
C ARG A 71 19.23 10.03 -6.01
N ALA A 72 19.51 10.28 -4.74
CA ALA A 72 20.78 9.90 -4.13
C ALA A 72 21.03 8.38 -4.20
N TYR A 73 19.98 7.58 -4.03
CA TYR A 73 20.05 6.13 -4.19
C TYR A 73 20.35 5.72 -5.64
N GLY A 74 19.65 6.28 -6.63
CA GLY A 74 19.89 6.00 -8.04
C GLY A 74 21.32 6.33 -8.46
N GLU A 75 21.86 7.46 -7.99
CA GLU A 75 23.26 7.86 -8.18
C GLU A 75 24.24 6.89 -7.51
N ALA A 76 24.01 6.53 -6.24
CA ALA A 76 24.87 5.62 -5.49
C ALA A 76 24.90 4.20 -6.09
N CYS A 77 23.77 3.73 -6.62
CA CYS A 77 23.63 2.40 -7.19
C CYS A 77 23.93 2.32 -8.69
N GLY A 78 24.21 3.46 -9.35
CA GLY A 78 24.45 3.52 -10.79
C GLY A 78 23.23 3.08 -11.62
N SER A 79 22.02 3.31 -11.10
CA SER A 79 20.76 2.81 -11.64
C SER A 79 19.86 3.97 -12.06
N ASP A 80 20.08 4.50 -13.27
CA ASP A 80 19.18 5.47 -13.89
C ASP A 80 17.76 4.90 -14.08
N SER A 81 17.61 3.57 -14.04
CA SER A 81 16.31 2.90 -14.07
C SER A 81 15.44 3.17 -12.84
N ASP A 82 16.01 3.60 -11.71
CA ASP A 82 15.24 4.04 -10.54
C ASP A 82 14.77 5.51 -10.67
N LEU A 83 15.32 6.27 -11.64
CA LEU A 83 14.91 7.64 -11.96
C LEU A 83 13.82 7.62 -13.05
N ASN A 84 12.59 7.33 -12.65
CA ASN A 84 11.43 7.41 -13.55
C ASN A 84 11.38 8.75 -14.31
N CYS A 85 11.02 8.69 -15.59
CA CYS A 85 11.04 9.82 -16.51
C CYS A 85 12.43 10.40 -16.81
N GLY A 86 13.50 9.69 -16.43
CA GLY A 86 14.89 10.09 -16.62
C GLY A 86 15.32 11.23 -15.70
N ALA A 87 16.63 11.45 -15.60
CA ALA A 87 17.20 12.40 -14.63
C ALA A 87 16.63 13.83 -14.72
N SER A 88 16.24 14.29 -15.92
CA SER A 88 15.68 15.62 -16.16
C SER A 88 14.20 15.76 -15.82
N GLY A 89 13.43 14.67 -15.88
CA GLY A 89 11.99 14.66 -15.57
C GLY A 89 11.66 14.13 -14.18
N PHE A 90 12.64 13.50 -13.52
CA PHE A 90 12.43 12.73 -12.30
C PHE A 90 11.88 13.56 -11.14
N ASP A 91 12.46 14.72 -10.80
CA ASP A 91 12.05 15.43 -9.58
C ASP A 91 10.59 15.90 -9.65
N ALA A 92 10.19 16.48 -10.78
CA ALA A 92 8.82 16.92 -11.01
C ALA A 92 7.82 15.76 -11.05
N TRP A 93 8.20 14.64 -11.69
CA TRP A 93 7.38 13.43 -11.68
C TRP A 93 7.26 12.82 -10.28
N CYS A 94 8.38 12.74 -9.57
CA CYS A 94 8.47 12.11 -8.26
C CYS A 94 7.64 12.87 -7.22
N GLU A 95 7.70 14.20 -7.20
CA GLU A 95 6.88 15.00 -6.28
C GLU A 95 5.38 14.77 -6.52
N ALA A 96 4.97 14.76 -7.79
CA ALA A 96 3.58 14.47 -8.16
C ALA A 96 3.18 13.04 -7.77
N ASN A 97 4.05 12.06 -8.00
CA ASN A 97 3.81 10.66 -7.70
C ASN A 97 3.74 10.41 -6.19
N ASP A 98 4.69 10.93 -5.42
CA ASP A 98 4.76 10.76 -3.97
C ASP A 98 3.52 11.32 -3.27
N LYS A 99 3.03 12.46 -3.73
CA LYS A 99 1.79 13.05 -3.23
C LYS A 99 0.55 12.24 -3.62
N ALA A 100 0.52 11.71 -4.84
CA ALA A 100 -0.65 11.00 -5.35
C ALA A 100 -0.80 9.61 -4.74
N ILE A 101 0.31 8.88 -4.55
CA ILE A 101 0.29 7.43 -4.40
C ILE A 101 0.88 6.96 -3.08
N ASN A 102 1.98 7.56 -2.61
CA ASN A 102 2.76 6.94 -1.55
C ASN A 102 2.14 7.14 -0.17
N SER A 103 1.97 6.04 0.55
CA SER A 103 1.62 6.07 1.96
C SER A 103 2.78 6.65 2.80
N GLU A 104 2.46 7.08 4.01
CA GLU A 104 3.49 7.51 4.95
C GLU A 104 4.41 6.36 5.39
N ALA A 105 3.90 5.13 5.52
CA ALA A 105 4.71 3.96 5.83
C ALA A 105 5.74 3.67 4.72
N PHE A 106 5.34 3.83 3.45
CA PHE A 106 6.22 3.72 2.30
C PHE A 106 7.34 4.77 2.34
N ARG A 107 7.00 6.05 2.59
CA ARG A 107 8.00 7.13 2.71
C ARG A 107 9.03 6.83 3.80
N ARG A 108 8.58 6.38 4.96
CA ARG A 108 9.48 6.00 6.07
C ARG A 108 10.37 4.81 5.71
N ALA A 109 9.81 3.77 5.09
CA ALA A 109 10.58 2.62 4.63
C ALA A 109 11.64 3.02 3.60
N GLN A 110 11.29 3.85 2.61
CA GLN A 110 12.26 4.36 1.64
C GLN A 110 13.38 5.15 2.29
N ALA A 111 13.06 6.01 3.26
CA ALA A 111 14.07 6.80 3.96
C ALA A 111 15.11 5.95 4.69
N LEU A 112 14.74 4.74 5.12
CA LEU A 112 15.63 3.80 5.81
C LEU A 112 16.32 2.83 4.84
N CYS A 113 15.66 2.48 3.74
CA CYS A 113 16.07 1.36 2.89
C CYS A 113 16.73 1.76 1.57
N LEU A 114 16.50 2.97 1.07
CA LEU A 114 17.15 3.47 -0.15
C LEU A 114 18.60 3.91 0.14
N THR A 115 19.44 2.91 0.41
CA THR A 115 20.86 3.08 0.74
C THR A 115 21.74 2.25 -0.20
N GLU A 116 23.04 2.60 -0.29
CA GLU A 116 24.01 1.88 -1.14
C GLU A 116 24.10 0.38 -0.78
N SER A 117 23.94 0.01 0.49
CA SER A 117 23.93 -1.40 0.92
C SER A 117 22.75 -2.21 0.35
N ASN A 118 21.71 -1.51 -0.12
CA ASN A 118 20.47 -2.07 -0.64
C ASN A 118 20.29 -1.84 -2.16
N CYS A 119 21.37 -1.63 -2.92
CA CYS A 119 21.28 -1.49 -4.39
C CYS A 119 20.67 -2.71 -5.11
N ASP A 120 20.66 -3.88 -4.46
CA ASP A 120 19.93 -5.04 -4.96
C ASP A 120 18.43 -4.88 -4.65
N GLY A 121 17.60 -4.93 -5.70
CA GLY A 121 16.16 -4.72 -5.57
C GLY A 121 15.48 -5.69 -4.60
N ALA A 122 15.93 -6.94 -4.49
CA ALA A 122 15.36 -7.88 -3.53
C ALA A 122 15.75 -7.55 -2.08
N LYS A 123 17.00 -7.12 -1.84
CA LYS A 123 17.44 -6.61 -0.53
C LYS A 123 16.70 -5.33 -0.14
N ARG A 124 16.50 -4.41 -1.09
CA ARG A 124 15.71 -3.19 -0.88
C ARG A 124 14.30 -3.54 -0.42
N ARG A 125 13.57 -4.38 -1.17
CA ARG A 125 12.21 -4.78 -0.82
C ARG A 125 12.15 -5.52 0.51
N ASP A 126 13.09 -6.42 0.78
CA ASP A 126 13.18 -7.11 2.07
C ASP A 126 13.38 -6.13 3.24
N CYS A 127 14.20 -5.09 3.06
CA CYS A 127 14.35 -4.01 4.05
C CYS A 127 13.03 -3.25 4.25
N GLU A 128 12.38 -2.82 3.17
CA GLU A 128 11.13 -2.04 3.24
C GLU A 128 10.02 -2.82 3.96
N TYR A 129 9.83 -4.09 3.59
CA TYR A 129 8.82 -4.95 4.18
C TYR A 129 9.07 -5.28 5.66
N LYS A 130 10.34 -5.35 6.08
CA LYS A 130 10.68 -5.48 7.50
C LYS A 130 10.24 -4.25 8.29
N HIS A 131 10.37 -3.06 7.74
CA HIS A 131 9.91 -1.84 8.42
C HIS A 131 8.39 -1.75 8.48
N TYR A 132 7.64 -2.24 7.49
CA TYR A 132 6.17 -2.27 7.60
C TYR A 132 5.67 -3.11 8.79
N ASN A 133 6.41 -4.14 9.23
CA ASN A 133 6.06 -4.91 10.44
C ASN A 133 6.16 -4.08 11.73
N GLU A 134 6.87 -2.95 11.72
CA GLU A 134 7.02 -2.05 12.86
C GLU A 134 5.94 -0.95 12.88
N GLU A 135 5.20 -0.82 11.79
CA GLU A 135 4.19 0.20 11.57
C GLU A 135 2.82 -0.25 12.09
N THR A 136 1.98 0.74 12.45
CA THR A 136 0.58 0.48 12.77
C THR A 136 -0.29 0.82 11.57
N PRO A 137 -1.07 -0.12 11.02
CA PRO A 137 -1.93 0.19 9.89
C PRO A 137 -2.99 1.25 10.24
N THR A 138 -3.30 2.13 9.29
CA THR A 138 -4.36 3.12 9.38
C THR A 138 -5.75 2.47 9.43
N ALA A 139 -6.80 3.27 9.64
CA ALA A 139 -8.17 2.78 9.60
C ALA A 139 -8.56 2.28 8.20
N SER A 140 -8.21 3.02 7.15
CA SER A 140 -8.51 2.64 5.76
C SER A 140 -7.78 1.35 5.37
N GLN A 141 -6.51 1.21 5.76
CA GLN A 141 -5.72 0.00 5.50
C GLN A 141 -6.31 -1.24 6.21
N LYS A 142 -6.71 -1.10 7.48
CA LYS A 142 -7.42 -2.17 8.22
C LYS A 142 -8.74 -2.54 7.54
N ALA A 143 -9.50 -1.54 7.10
CA ALA A 143 -10.79 -1.75 6.45
C ALA A 143 -10.65 -2.46 5.09
N LEU A 144 -9.63 -2.10 4.29
CA LEU A 144 -9.31 -2.79 3.04
C LEU A 144 -8.99 -4.26 3.29
N VAL A 145 -8.08 -4.55 4.22
CA VAL A 145 -7.68 -5.94 4.53
C VAL A 145 -8.85 -6.74 5.06
N ALA A 146 -9.67 -6.16 5.94
CA ALA A 146 -10.86 -6.83 6.45
C ALA A 146 -11.82 -7.21 5.32
N ALA A 147 -12.18 -6.25 4.45
CA ALA A 147 -13.09 -6.50 3.33
C ALA A 147 -12.53 -7.51 2.32
N TYR A 148 -11.23 -7.45 2.03
CA TYR A 148 -10.55 -8.45 1.21
C TYR A 148 -10.64 -9.84 1.83
N CYS A 149 -10.34 -9.97 3.12
CA CYS A 149 -10.32 -11.27 3.80
C CYS A 149 -11.71 -11.86 4.03
N GLU A 150 -12.71 -11.03 4.31
CA GLU A 150 -14.12 -11.46 4.35
C GLU A 150 -14.59 -12.03 3.02
N THR A 151 -14.06 -11.53 1.91
CA THR A 151 -14.48 -11.95 0.57
C THR A 151 -13.63 -13.11 0.02
N CYS A 152 -12.31 -13.00 0.08
CA CYS A 152 -11.38 -13.97 -0.51
C CYS A 152 -11.03 -15.14 0.42
N ALA A 153 -11.22 -15.00 1.74
CA ALA A 153 -10.92 -16.06 2.71
C ALA A 153 -11.96 -16.12 3.85
N PRO A 154 -13.27 -16.24 3.54
CA PRO A 154 -14.34 -16.17 4.55
C PRO A 154 -14.24 -17.25 5.64
N SER A 155 -13.58 -18.37 5.36
CA SER A 155 -13.34 -19.45 6.33
C SER A 155 -12.12 -19.24 7.23
N ASP A 156 -11.25 -18.26 6.93
CA ASP A 156 -10.02 -17.95 7.67
C ASP A 156 -9.75 -16.44 7.69
N VAL A 157 -10.76 -15.63 8.04
CA VAL A 157 -10.62 -14.16 8.04
C VAL A 157 -9.46 -13.70 8.94
N ALA A 158 -9.37 -14.25 10.16
CA ALA A 158 -8.31 -13.87 11.10
C ALA A 158 -6.90 -14.24 10.61
N GLY A 159 -6.74 -15.45 10.04
CA GLY A 159 -5.45 -15.87 9.47
C GLY A 159 -5.09 -15.09 8.21
N CYS A 160 -6.08 -14.80 7.35
CA CYS A 160 -5.91 -13.94 6.18
C CYS A 160 -5.47 -12.53 6.57
N THR A 161 -6.14 -11.90 7.54
CA THR A 161 -5.81 -10.54 7.99
C THR A 161 -4.36 -10.48 8.47
N LYS A 162 -3.94 -11.45 9.29
CA LYS A 162 -2.56 -11.51 9.79
C LYS A 162 -1.55 -11.65 8.65
N ARG A 163 -1.78 -12.56 7.69
CA ARG A 163 -0.86 -12.79 6.56
C ARG A 163 -0.82 -11.58 5.62
N SER A 164 -1.94 -10.90 5.42
CA SER A 164 -2.06 -9.75 4.51
C SER A 164 -1.40 -8.48 5.05
N THR A 165 -1.07 -8.43 6.35
CA THR A 165 -0.41 -7.25 6.97
C THR A 165 0.97 -7.55 7.55
N THR A 166 1.43 -8.80 7.52
CA THR A 166 2.69 -9.20 8.19
C THR A 166 3.66 -9.82 7.20
N TYR A 167 4.84 -9.22 7.08
CA TYR A 167 5.92 -9.76 6.28
C TYR A 167 6.61 -10.93 6.98
N ASP A 168 6.84 -12.03 6.26
CA ASP A 168 7.59 -13.21 6.75
C ASP A 168 9.02 -13.21 6.18
N PRO A 169 10.03 -12.75 6.95
CA PRO A 169 11.40 -12.65 6.47
C PRO A 169 12.04 -14.02 6.17
N THR A 170 11.46 -15.13 6.67
CA THR A 170 11.97 -16.48 6.38
C THR A 170 11.59 -16.94 4.98
N LYS A 171 10.43 -16.51 4.48
CA LYS A 171 9.97 -16.72 3.11
C LYS A 171 10.46 -15.63 2.16
N GLY A 172 10.94 -14.52 2.72
CA GLY A 172 11.40 -13.35 1.98
C GLY A 172 10.24 -12.67 1.23
N ILE A 173 10.58 -11.92 0.19
CA ILE A 173 9.64 -11.15 -0.64
C ILE A 173 8.50 -11.99 -1.23
N LYS A 174 8.63 -13.32 -1.30
CA LYS A 174 7.58 -14.23 -1.77
C LYS A 174 6.43 -14.42 -0.77
N SER A 175 6.55 -13.87 0.44
CA SER A 175 5.45 -13.83 1.42
C SER A 175 4.48 -12.68 1.21
N VAL A 176 4.81 -11.75 0.31
CA VAL A 176 4.04 -10.54 0.06
C VAL A 176 3.12 -10.75 -1.13
N ASP A 177 1.82 -10.53 -0.90
CA ASP A 177 0.77 -10.54 -1.92
C ASP A 177 0.32 -9.10 -2.22
N ASP A 178 -0.44 -8.90 -3.31
CA ASP A 178 -0.87 -7.56 -3.75
C ASP A 178 -1.72 -6.80 -2.70
N ILE A 179 -2.47 -7.52 -1.85
CA ILE A 179 -3.21 -6.92 -0.73
C ILE A 179 -2.27 -6.28 0.30
N PHE A 180 -1.10 -6.89 0.55
CA PHE A 180 -0.10 -6.34 1.46
C PHE A 180 0.51 -5.06 0.86
N ILE A 181 0.81 -5.05 -0.43
CA ILE A 181 1.30 -3.87 -1.13
C ILE A 181 0.27 -2.75 -1.10
N ALA A 182 -0.99 -3.05 -1.46
CA ALA A 182 -2.06 -2.06 -1.44
C ALA A 182 -2.25 -1.48 -0.03
N ALA A 183 -2.22 -2.33 1.01
CA ALA A 183 -2.40 -1.89 2.38
C ALA A 183 -1.22 -1.08 2.93
N TRP A 184 0.01 -1.31 2.49
CA TRP A 184 1.18 -0.63 3.09
C TRP A 184 1.75 0.50 2.22
N GLU A 185 1.66 0.41 0.90
CA GLU A 185 2.38 1.32 0.01
C GLU A 185 1.54 2.47 -0.51
N LEU A 186 0.20 2.34 -0.47
CA LEU A 186 -0.72 3.29 -1.06
C LEU A 186 -1.33 4.25 -0.02
N THR A 187 -1.63 5.49 -0.44
CA THR A 187 -2.35 6.47 0.38
C THR A 187 -3.73 5.97 0.80
N ASP A 188 -4.23 6.45 1.94
CA ASP A 188 -5.55 6.07 2.46
C ASP A 188 -6.68 6.32 1.43
N ASP A 189 -6.58 7.40 0.65
CA ASP A 189 -7.55 7.71 -0.42
C ASP A 189 -7.60 6.60 -1.50
N ILE A 190 -6.44 6.13 -1.95
CA ILE A 190 -6.37 5.03 -2.94
C ILE A 190 -6.79 3.71 -2.30
N VAL A 191 -6.38 3.46 -1.06
CA VAL A 191 -6.77 2.27 -0.28
C VAL A 191 -8.30 2.18 -0.16
N ASP A 192 -8.97 3.30 0.14
CA ASP A 192 -10.42 3.35 0.24
C ASP A 192 -11.12 3.19 -1.13
N GLU A 193 -10.52 3.72 -2.20
CA GLU A 193 -10.99 3.49 -3.56
C GLU A 193 -10.90 2.01 -3.94
N ILE A 194 -9.75 1.37 -3.69
CA ILE A 194 -9.51 -0.06 -3.93
C ILE A 194 -10.48 -0.89 -3.09
N LYS A 195 -10.67 -0.57 -1.80
CA LYS A 195 -11.65 -1.26 -0.96
C LYS A 195 -13.03 -1.22 -1.62
N THR A 196 -13.48 -0.03 -1.99
CA THR A 196 -14.81 0.20 -2.56
C THR A 196 -15.02 -0.54 -3.89
N GLN A 197 -14.03 -0.52 -4.77
CA GLN A 197 -14.18 -1.06 -6.13
C GLN A 197 -13.75 -2.53 -6.28
N CYS A 198 -12.79 -3.00 -5.47
CA CYS A 198 -12.10 -4.26 -5.72
C CYS A 198 -12.42 -5.37 -4.71
N THR A 199 -12.85 -5.05 -3.48
CA THR A 199 -13.09 -6.08 -2.45
C THR A 199 -14.48 -6.70 -2.50
N GLY A 200 -15.46 -6.05 -3.14
CA GLY A 200 -16.83 -6.56 -3.29
C GLY A 200 -17.18 -7.09 -4.69
N ALA A 201 -16.25 -7.00 -5.64
CA ALA A 201 -16.45 -7.39 -7.06
C ALA A 201 -15.83 -8.76 -7.40
N THR A 202 -15.12 -9.39 -6.47
CA THR A 202 -14.64 -10.76 -6.63
C THR A 202 -15.84 -11.69 -6.47
N ASP A 203 -16.07 -12.58 -7.43
CA ASP A 203 -17.21 -13.51 -7.40
C ASP A 203 -17.24 -14.23 -6.03
N ALA A 204 -18.24 -13.91 -5.21
CA ALA A 204 -18.47 -14.56 -3.92
C ALA A 204 -18.70 -16.06 -4.18
N GLY A 205 -17.66 -16.88 -3.96
CA GLY A 205 -17.64 -18.31 -4.29
C GLY A 205 -16.46 -18.76 -5.17
N SER A 206 -15.65 -17.84 -5.69
CA SER A 206 -14.36 -18.16 -6.31
C SER A 206 -13.33 -18.66 -5.28
N ASP A 207 -12.39 -19.49 -5.71
CA ASP A 207 -11.31 -19.94 -4.82
C ASP A 207 -10.37 -18.78 -4.45
N VAL A 208 -9.62 -18.94 -3.35
CA VAL A 208 -8.73 -17.90 -2.79
C VAL A 208 -7.76 -17.34 -3.84
N ALA A 209 -7.20 -18.19 -4.72
CA ALA A 209 -6.22 -17.75 -5.71
C ALA A 209 -6.86 -16.94 -6.84
N THR A 210 -8.05 -17.35 -7.30
CA THR A 210 -8.83 -16.60 -8.28
C THR A 210 -9.28 -15.25 -7.71
N CYS A 211 -9.70 -15.22 -6.44
CA CYS A 211 -10.07 -13.99 -5.75
C CYS A 211 -8.88 -13.03 -5.62
N ALA A 212 -7.73 -13.52 -5.16
CA ALA A 212 -6.49 -12.74 -5.03
C ALA A 212 -6.06 -12.12 -6.37
N LYS A 213 -6.12 -12.91 -7.46
CA LYS A 213 -5.77 -12.41 -8.81
C LYS A 213 -6.74 -11.33 -9.31
N THR A 214 -8.03 -11.50 -9.04
CA THR A 214 -9.05 -10.52 -9.45
C THR A 214 -8.88 -9.22 -8.70
N PHE A 215 -8.63 -9.30 -7.39
CA PHE A 215 -8.26 -8.16 -6.57
C PHE A 215 -7.01 -7.46 -7.12
N ALA A 216 -5.93 -8.21 -7.39
CA ALA A 216 -4.68 -7.67 -7.89
C ALA A 216 -4.84 -6.90 -9.20
N ASN A 217 -5.61 -7.42 -10.15
CA ASN A 217 -5.89 -6.73 -11.41
C ASN A 217 -6.65 -5.42 -11.17
N CYS A 218 -7.70 -5.44 -10.36
CA CYS A 218 -8.50 -4.25 -10.05
C CYS A 218 -7.67 -3.17 -9.32
N ALA A 219 -6.94 -3.57 -8.28
CA ALA A 219 -6.07 -2.66 -7.54
C ALA A 219 -4.95 -2.09 -8.41
N GLY A 220 -4.38 -2.92 -9.29
CA GLY A 220 -3.38 -2.52 -10.27
C GLY A 220 -3.91 -1.48 -11.26
N ASP A 221 -5.13 -1.64 -11.77
CA ASP A 221 -5.75 -0.68 -12.68
C ASP A 221 -5.97 0.69 -12.00
N ILE A 222 -6.44 0.70 -10.74
CA ILE A 222 -6.60 1.93 -9.94
C ILE A 222 -5.24 2.59 -9.72
N TYR A 223 -4.21 1.82 -9.33
CA TYR A 223 -2.85 2.34 -9.16
C TYR A 223 -2.32 2.98 -10.46
N LEU A 224 -2.45 2.29 -11.59
CA LEU A 224 -1.97 2.77 -12.89
C LEU A 224 -2.69 4.05 -13.33
N ALA A 225 -3.99 4.19 -13.02
CA ALA A 225 -4.76 5.39 -13.32
C ALA A 225 -4.34 6.60 -12.48
N ARG A 226 -3.64 6.40 -11.36
CA ARG A 226 -3.14 7.46 -10.46
C ARG A 226 -1.71 7.90 -10.77
N LEU A 227 -0.98 7.14 -11.59
CA LEU A 227 0.40 7.50 -11.96
C LEU A 227 0.42 8.79 -12.78
N PRO A 228 1.22 9.80 -12.39
CA PRO A 228 1.36 10.99 -13.20
C PRO A 228 2.15 10.69 -14.48
N ASP A 229 1.80 11.40 -15.56
CA ASP A 229 2.56 11.39 -16.79
C ASP A 229 3.98 11.94 -16.56
N CYS A 230 4.94 11.45 -17.36
CA CYS A 230 6.25 12.07 -17.40
C CYS A 230 6.16 13.50 -17.93
N PRO A 231 6.80 14.48 -17.25
CA PRO A 231 6.95 15.83 -17.77
C PRO A 231 7.56 15.82 -19.19
N LYS A 232 7.06 16.71 -20.06
CA LYS A 232 7.53 16.87 -21.44
C LYS A 232 8.73 17.79 -21.53
#